data_AF-A0AAN8YAP4-F1
#
_entry.id   AF-A0AAN8YAP4-F1
#
_cell.length_a   1.000
_cell.length_b   1.000
_cell.length_c   1.000
_cell.angle_alpha   90.00
_cell.angle_beta   90.00
_cell.angle_gamma   90.00
#
_symmetry.space_group_name_H-M   'P 1'
#
loop_
_entity.id
_entity.type
_entity.pdbx_description
1 polymer ?
#
loop_
_entity_poly.entity_id
_entity_poly.type
_entity_poly.pdbx_seq_one_letter_code
_entity_poly.pdbx_strand_id
1 'polypeptide(L)'
;MTLFPLLNNLTLQRLPKLGHFFLTECTLEISILRYALIDYCPEMKTFVQQGISLSTPSLESVNNDDEVKIDNLNKWTQQRFNSKEQNTADGNEVGPSHGRI
;
A
#
# COMPACT_ATOMS: atom_id res chain seq x y z
N MET A 1 11.54 -19.90 -7.85
CA MET A 1 12.66 -19.04 -8.31
C MET A 1 12.69 -17.82 -7.42
N THR A 2 13.80 -17.52 -6.75
CA THR A 2 13.93 -16.33 -5.89
C THR A 2 14.50 -15.17 -6.71
N LEU A 3 13.70 -14.13 -6.93
CA LEU A 3 14.13 -12.94 -7.69
C LEU A 3 15.18 -12.10 -6.93
N PHE A 4 15.02 -12.00 -5.60
CA PHE A 4 15.92 -11.22 -4.75
C PHE A 4 16.21 -11.95 -3.42
N PRO A 5 17.06 -12.99 -3.44
CA PRO A 5 17.33 -13.82 -2.25
C PRO A 5 17.97 -13.04 -1.09
N LEU A 6 18.55 -11.87 -1.36
CA LEU A 6 19.22 -11.02 -0.36
C LEU A 6 18.48 -9.70 -0.08
N LEU A 7 17.21 -9.57 -0.47
CA LEU A 7 16.44 -8.34 -0.23
C LEU A 7 16.06 -8.21 1.25
N ASN A 8 16.89 -7.48 2.00
CA ASN A 8 16.66 -7.20 3.41
C ASN A 8 15.91 -5.87 3.65
N ASN A 9 16.11 -4.90 2.76
CA ASN A 9 15.52 -3.57 2.84
C ASN A 9 14.87 -3.22 1.51
N LEU A 10 13.64 -2.70 1.56
CA LEU A 10 12.93 -2.21 0.38
C LEU A 10 12.49 -0.77 0.60
N THR A 11 12.69 0.08 -0.40
CA THR A 11 12.21 1.46 -0.40
C THR A 11 11.49 1.77 -1.70
N LEU A 12 10.21 2.14 -1.60
CA LEU A 12 9.34 2.57 -2.68
C LEU A 12 8.84 3.97 -2.33
N GLN A 13 9.27 4.98 -3.08
CA GLN A 13 8.95 6.37 -2.78
C GLN A 13 8.52 7.12 -4.02
N ARG A 14 7.41 7.86 -3.90
CA ARG A 14 6.92 8.79 -4.94
C ARG A 14 6.70 8.10 -6.29
N LEU A 15 6.08 6.92 -6.25
CA LEU A 15 5.73 6.14 -7.43
C LEU A 15 4.20 6.23 -7.65
N PRO A 16 3.69 7.33 -8.25
CA PRO A 16 2.26 7.61 -8.28
C PRO A 16 1.44 6.56 -9.01
N LYS A 17 2.03 5.87 -10.00
CA LYS A 17 1.38 4.86 -10.84
C LYS A 17 1.66 3.42 -10.41
N LEU A 18 2.35 3.23 -9.27
CA LEU A 18 2.70 1.88 -8.82
C LEU A 18 1.46 1.22 -8.21
N GLY A 19 0.81 0.34 -8.96
CA GLY A 19 -0.36 -0.41 -8.47
C GLY A 19 0.00 -1.59 -7.54
N HIS A 20 1.08 -2.29 -7.86
CA HIS A 20 1.64 -3.44 -7.14
C HIS A 20 3.13 -3.55 -7.44
N PHE A 21 3.90 -4.14 -6.53
CA PHE A 21 5.34 -4.34 -6.71
C PHE A 21 5.65 -5.62 -7.50
N PHE A 22 4.86 -6.70 -7.30
CA PHE A 22 4.97 -7.95 -8.07
C PHE A 22 3.65 -8.34 -8.75
N LEU A 23 3.78 -8.79 -10.01
CA LEU A 23 2.69 -9.28 -10.88
C LEU A 23 2.59 -10.80 -10.97
N THR A 24 3.67 -11.52 -10.73
CA THR A 24 3.77 -12.97 -10.97
C THR A 24 3.70 -13.75 -9.67
N GLU A 25 3.37 -15.06 -9.73
CA GLU A 25 3.50 -15.98 -8.60
C GLU A 25 4.93 -15.96 -8.02
N CYS A 26 5.10 -15.04 -7.09
CA CYS A 26 6.26 -14.96 -6.27
C CYS A 26 6.01 -15.94 -5.13
N THR A 27 6.37 -17.20 -5.33
CA THR A 27 6.72 -18.11 -4.22
C THR A 27 7.95 -17.61 -3.43
N LEU A 28 8.39 -16.36 -3.68
CA LEU A 28 9.28 -15.61 -2.84
C LEU A 28 8.64 -15.49 -1.45
N GLU A 29 8.96 -16.45 -0.62
CA GLU A 29 9.89 -16.21 0.47
C GLU A 29 10.76 -14.97 0.19
N ILE A 30 10.20 -13.78 0.39
CA ILE A 30 11.00 -12.59 0.72
C ILE A 30 11.44 -12.77 2.19
N SER A 31 12.02 -13.94 2.46
CA SER A 31 12.11 -14.50 3.81
C SER A 31 13.04 -13.70 4.70
N ILE A 32 13.89 -12.87 4.12
CA ILE A 32 14.84 -12.05 4.86
C ILE A 32 14.53 -10.56 4.84
N LEU A 33 13.44 -10.12 4.19
CA LEU A 33 13.06 -8.70 4.21
C LEU A 33 12.65 -8.33 5.63
N ARG A 34 13.41 -7.41 6.23
CA ARG A 34 13.17 -6.91 7.59
C ARG A 34 12.49 -5.55 7.57
N TYR A 35 12.85 -4.70 6.62
CA TYR A 35 12.40 -3.32 6.61
C TYR A 35 11.83 -2.92 5.25
N ALA A 36 10.63 -2.33 5.26
CA ALA A 36 10.05 -1.72 4.08
C ALA A 36 9.69 -0.25 4.34
N LEU A 37 10.03 0.62 3.40
CA LEU A 37 9.59 2.01 3.38
C LEU A 37 8.77 2.22 2.11
N ILE A 38 7.45 2.43 2.25
CA ILE A 38 6.51 2.64 1.17
C ILE A 38 5.81 3.98 1.39
N ASP A 39 6.17 4.98 0.59
CA ASP A 39 5.72 6.35 0.77
C ASP A 39 5.30 7.01 -0.55
N TYR A 40 4.26 7.84 -0.52
CA TYR A 40 3.69 8.50 -1.69
C TYR A 40 3.47 7.57 -2.91
N CYS A 41 2.81 6.42 -2.71
CA CYS A 41 2.40 5.49 -3.76
C CYS A 41 0.86 5.38 -3.84
N PRO A 42 0.14 6.44 -4.24
CA PRO A 42 -1.32 6.55 -4.14
C PRO A 42 -2.12 5.47 -4.88
N GLU A 43 -1.62 4.95 -6.01
CA GLU A 43 -2.32 3.88 -6.76
C GLU A 43 -2.03 2.47 -6.21
N MET A 44 -1.18 2.34 -5.19
CA MET A 44 -0.75 1.05 -4.67
C MET A 44 -1.85 0.39 -3.82
N LYS A 45 -2.53 -0.61 -4.37
CA LYS A 45 -3.66 -1.28 -3.71
C LYS A 45 -3.23 -2.48 -2.86
N THR A 46 -2.21 -3.20 -3.32
CA THR A 46 -1.61 -4.35 -2.66
C THR A 46 -0.11 -4.38 -2.94
N PHE A 47 0.66 -5.07 -2.11
CA PHE A 47 2.10 -5.21 -2.32
C PHE A 47 2.40 -6.19 -3.46
N VAL A 48 1.76 -7.36 -3.46
CA VAL A 48 1.69 -8.28 -4.60
C VAL A 48 0.26 -8.35 -5.14
N GLN A 49 0.09 -8.73 -6.40
CA GLN A 49 -1.24 -8.88 -7.00
C GLN A 49 -2.14 -9.85 -6.19
N GLN A 50 -3.44 -9.53 -6.12
CA GLN A 50 -4.43 -10.37 -5.44
C GLN A 50 -4.41 -11.81 -5.98
N GLY A 51 -4.58 -12.77 -5.07
CA GLY A 51 -4.49 -14.20 -5.37
C GLY A 51 -3.09 -14.80 -5.17
N ILE A 52 -2.06 -13.98 -5.00
CA ILE A 52 -0.70 -14.43 -4.67
C ILE A 52 -0.55 -14.47 -3.14
N SER A 53 -0.13 -15.63 -2.62
CA SER A 53 0.26 -15.76 -1.21
C SER A 53 1.63 -15.12 -1.00
N LEU A 54 1.71 -14.17 -0.07
CA LEU A 54 2.94 -13.50 0.33
C LEU A 54 3.28 -13.89 1.76
N SER A 55 4.47 -14.47 1.94
CA SER A 55 5.04 -14.74 3.26
C SER A 55 6.26 -13.85 3.47
N THR A 56 6.24 -13.06 4.55
CA THR A 56 7.35 -12.20 4.97
C THR A 56 7.71 -12.49 6.43
N PRO A 57 8.23 -13.70 6.75
CA PRO A 57 8.40 -14.17 8.11
C PRO A 57 9.43 -13.38 8.94
N SER A 58 10.38 -12.70 8.29
CA SER A 58 11.39 -11.88 8.96
C SER A 58 11.06 -10.39 8.92
N LEU A 59 9.84 -9.98 8.56
CA LEU A 59 9.47 -8.58 8.52
C LEU A 59 9.43 -8.01 9.94
N GLU A 60 10.30 -7.04 10.20
CA GLU A 60 10.45 -6.38 11.50
C GLU A 60 9.68 -5.05 11.54
N SER A 61 9.70 -4.26 10.46
CA SER A 61 8.99 -2.97 10.42
C SER A 61 8.64 -2.53 9.00
N VAL A 62 7.54 -1.78 8.88
CA VAL A 62 7.16 -1.06 7.66
C VAL A 62 6.90 0.40 8.01
N ASN A 63 7.56 1.33 7.35
CA ASN A 63 7.45 2.78 7.60
C ASN A 63 7.74 3.23 9.05
N ASN A 64 8.47 2.42 9.85
CA ASN A 64 8.61 2.63 11.29
C ASN A 64 7.25 2.67 12.03
N ASP A 65 6.28 1.94 11.49
CA ASP A 65 4.94 1.82 12.06
C ASP A 65 4.93 0.67 13.07
N ASP A 66 5.15 1.01 14.34
CA ASP A 66 5.22 0.05 15.44
C ASP A 66 3.84 -0.43 15.92
N GLU A 67 2.74 0.19 15.45
CA GLU A 67 1.37 -0.11 15.90
C GLU A 67 0.72 -1.28 15.15
N VAL A 68 1.17 -1.58 13.92
CA VAL A 68 0.55 -2.63 13.11
C VAL A 68 1.29 -3.94 13.32
N LYS A 69 0.60 -4.93 13.90
CA LYS A 69 1.01 -6.33 13.77
C LYS A 69 0.85 -6.72 12.30
N ILE A 70 1.89 -6.49 11.50
CA ILE A 70 1.86 -6.75 10.06
C ILE A 70 2.00 -8.26 9.88
N ASP A 71 0.86 -8.94 9.77
CA ASP A 71 0.84 -10.36 9.38
C ASP A 71 1.43 -10.55 7.97
N ASN A 72 1.22 -9.56 7.07
CA ASN A 72 1.88 -9.46 5.76
C ASN A 72 1.81 -8.03 5.16
N LEU A 73 2.70 -7.72 4.21
CA LEU A 73 2.75 -6.42 3.51
C LEU A 73 1.48 -6.08 2.72
N ASN A 74 0.74 -7.08 2.23
CA ASN A 74 -0.51 -6.85 1.51
C ASN A 74 -1.56 -6.20 2.41
N LYS A 75 -1.73 -6.71 3.64
CA LYS A 75 -2.66 -6.21 4.64
C LYS A 75 -2.30 -4.77 5.04
N TRP A 76 -1.02 -4.51 5.28
CA TRP A 76 -0.55 -3.16 5.59
C TRP A 76 -0.82 -2.18 4.44
N THR A 77 -0.52 -2.57 3.20
CA THR A 77 -0.75 -1.72 2.01
C THR A 77 -2.24 -1.40 1.86
N GLN A 78 -3.12 -2.39 2.03
CA GLN A 78 -4.57 -2.19 1.97
C GLN A 78 -5.06 -1.24 3.06
N GLN A 79 -4.63 -1.41 4.30
CA GLN A 79 -5.00 -0.52 5.41
C GLN A 79 -4.54 0.92 5.13
N ARG A 80 -3.34 1.10 4.58
CA ARG A 80 -2.76 2.44 4.41
C ARG A 80 -3.31 3.20 3.20
N PHE A 81 -3.51 2.52 2.08
CA PHE A 81 -3.86 3.16 0.80
C PHE A 81 -5.34 3.02 0.45
N ASN A 82 -6.04 1.95 0.85
CA ASN A 82 -7.47 1.81 0.54
C ASN A 82 -8.38 2.49 1.57
N SER A 83 -7.91 2.80 2.78
CA SER A 83 -8.72 3.48 3.81
C SER A 83 -8.97 4.98 3.55
N LYS A 84 -8.52 5.53 2.41
CA LYS A 84 -8.69 6.95 2.05
C LYS A 84 -9.84 7.27 1.10
N GLU A 85 -10.69 6.30 0.74
CA GLU A 85 -11.89 6.57 -0.08
C GLU A 85 -13.14 7.02 0.70
N GLN A 86 -13.01 7.50 1.93
CA GLN A 86 -14.10 8.16 2.65
C GLN A 86 -13.65 9.50 3.22
N ASN A 87 -13.57 10.51 2.36
CA ASN A 87 -13.74 11.92 2.69
C ASN A 87 -13.82 12.75 1.39
N THR A 88 -14.88 12.53 0.61
CA THR A 88 -15.38 13.53 -0.36
C THR A 88 -16.85 13.74 -0.12
N ALA A 89 -17.16 14.54 0.89
CA ALA A 89 -18.45 15.20 1.03
C ALA A 89 -18.25 16.48 1.85
N ASP A 90 -17.90 17.58 1.19
CA ASP A 90 -18.52 18.85 1.52
C ASP A 90 -18.90 19.55 0.23
N GLY A 91 -20.18 19.89 0.13
CA GLY A 91 -20.87 20.26 -1.09
C GLY A 91 -20.72 21.74 -1.39
N ASN A 92 -20.22 22.05 -2.60
CA ASN A 92 -20.53 23.33 -3.22
C ASN A 92 -21.90 23.22 -3.89
N GLU A 93 -22.96 23.46 -3.14
CA GLU A 93 -24.26 23.83 -3.72
C GLU A 93 -24.39 25.36 -3.71
N VAL A 94 -24.16 25.97 -4.87
CA VAL A 94 -24.61 27.35 -5.15
C VAL A 94 -26.13 27.30 -5.28
N GLY A 95 -26.83 27.70 -4.22
CA GLY A 95 -28.28 27.88 -4.25
C GLY A 95 -28.69 29.01 -5.20
N PRO A 96 -29.82 28.91 -5.92
CA PRO A 96 -30.23 29.93 -6.87
C PRO A 96 -30.70 31.20 -6.17
N SER A 97 -30.17 32.32 -6.65
CA SER A 97 -30.57 33.69 -6.34
C SER A 97 -32.04 33.92 -6.67
N HIS A 98 -32.89 34.06 -5.64
CA HIS A 98 -34.26 34.52 -5.81
C HIS A 98 -34.25 36.03 -6.11
N GLY A 99 -34.58 36.39 -7.35
CA GLY A 99 -34.91 37.76 -7.73
C GLY A 99 -36.23 38.18 -7.07
N ARG A 100 -36.23 39.32 -6.38
CA ARG A 100 -37.44 40.04 -5.97
C ARG A 100 -37.97 40.82 -7.18
N ILE A 101 -39.25 40.63 -7.50
CA ILE A 101 -40.10 41.62 -8.17
C ILE A 101 -41.08 42.12 -7.11
#